data_AF-A0A250FVK0-F1
#
_entry.id   AF-A0A250FVK0-F1
#
_cell.length_a   1.000
_cell.length_b   1.000
_cell.length_c   1.000
_cell.angle_alpha   90.00
_cell.angle_beta   90.00
_cell.angle_gamma   90.00
#
_symmetry.space_group_name_H-M   'P 1'
#
loop_
_entity.id
_entity.type
_entity.pdbx_description
1 polymer ?
#
loop_
_entity_poly.entity_id
_entity_poly.type
_entity_poly.pdbx_seq_one_letter_code
_entity_poly.pdbx_strand_id
1 'polypeptide(L)'
;MAFALFFDENNTTKVSCTTEHISVTPFHNSWYIVLSIAPYQRENFGTPNPNEYPLRFPYTQPPLQLRILNKQDEALQNPFSVIIGALTKEKKQDFSIDTHYIPPALSMDAYISLRAYTQGFLRNLDAITRAAKYIITKITTQPHPNTIAQNIFTLCQELLKYLYTCDFSTSYYSSLLSLLQVYQKIKELAGTLLSSLFCIHNKDKEELFKYFQEWNGYMPFSLEQLLQDFYTQKYEHNHLQNSMEGIHNLLEHLKNLLTTLSQLENIGKHRESIVISEAKY
;
A
#
# COMPACT_ATOMS: atom_id res chain seq x y z
N MET A 1 -20.49 -5.16 -12.54
CA MET A 1 -20.37 -3.96 -13.39
C MET A 1 -20.38 -2.76 -12.45
N ALA A 2 -19.22 -2.18 -12.16
CA ALA A 2 -19.11 -1.03 -11.26
C ALA A 2 -19.29 0.24 -12.09
N PHE A 3 -20.29 1.05 -11.78
CA PHE A 3 -20.46 2.36 -12.40
C PHE A 3 -19.56 3.35 -11.65
N ALA A 4 -18.62 3.97 -12.34
CA ALA A 4 -17.89 5.09 -11.77
C ALA A 4 -18.87 6.24 -11.51
N LEU A 5 -18.84 6.81 -10.30
CA LEU A 5 -19.55 8.04 -9.99
C LEU A 5 -18.76 9.19 -10.64
N PHE A 6 -19.26 9.72 -11.74
CA PHE A 6 -18.73 10.93 -12.37
C PHE A 6 -19.37 12.14 -11.70
N PHE A 7 -18.56 13.01 -11.08
CA PHE A 7 -19.01 14.32 -10.62
C PHE A 7 -18.87 15.30 -11.79
N ASP A 8 -19.96 16.01 -12.11
CA ASP A 8 -19.95 17.08 -13.11
C ASP A 8 -19.15 18.28 -12.56
N GLU A 9 -18.11 18.70 -13.28
CA GLU A 9 -17.29 19.87 -12.95
C GLU A 9 -18.11 21.17 -12.88
N ASN A 10 -19.30 21.19 -13.48
CA ASN A 10 -20.21 22.35 -13.48
C ASN A 10 -21.08 22.46 -12.20
N ASN A 11 -20.87 21.59 -11.20
CA ASN A 11 -21.50 21.70 -9.88
C ASN A 11 -23.06 21.66 -9.93
N THR A 12 -23.63 21.02 -10.96
CA THR A 12 -25.08 20.93 -11.17
C THR A 12 -25.73 19.84 -10.32
N THR A 13 -24.93 18.93 -9.76
CA THR A 13 -25.38 17.83 -8.91
C THR A 13 -25.77 18.34 -7.53
N LYS A 14 -27.06 18.33 -7.21
CA LYS A 14 -27.53 18.61 -5.85
C LYS A 14 -27.12 17.48 -4.91
N VAL A 15 -26.06 17.71 -4.13
CA VAL A 15 -25.69 16.83 -3.02
C VAL A 15 -26.52 17.21 -1.80
N SER A 16 -27.38 16.30 -1.36
CA SER A 16 -28.13 16.49 -0.11
C SER A 16 -27.29 15.97 1.06
N CYS A 17 -27.02 16.83 2.04
CA CYS A 17 -26.39 16.41 3.30
C CYS A 17 -27.48 16.26 4.35
N THR A 18 -27.72 15.03 4.80
CA THR A 18 -28.60 14.78 5.94
C THR A 18 -27.73 14.57 7.17
N THR A 19 -27.58 15.61 7.98
CA THR A 19 -27.04 15.45 9.34
C THR A 19 -28.18 14.98 10.23
N GLU A 20 -28.40 13.67 10.31
CA GLU A 20 -29.14 13.12 11.44
C GLU A 20 -28.32 13.43 12.70
N HIS A 21 -28.97 13.89 13.78
CA HIS A 21 -28.30 14.24 15.03
C HIS A 21 -27.31 13.12 15.41
N ILE A 22 -26.01 13.40 15.31
CA ILE A 22 -24.97 12.44 15.71
C ILE A 22 -25.14 12.25 17.22
N SER A 23 -25.74 11.14 17.64
CA SER A 23 -25.82 10.76 19.04
C SER A 23 -24.41 10.35 19.48
N VAL A 24 -23.68 11.32 20.02
CA VAL A 24 -22.32 11.12 20.47
C VAL A 24 -22.34 10.32 21.78
N THR A 25 -22.31 8.99 21.68
CA THR A 25 -22.09 8.14 22.85
C THR A 25 -20.61 8.19 23.26
N PRO A 26 -20.28 8.12 24.56
CA PRO A 26 -18.91 8.26 25.06
C PRO A 26 -17.95 7.15 24.60
N PHE A 27 -18.47 6.07 23.99
CA PHE A 27 -17.71 4.90 23.57
C PHE A 27 -17.30 4.93 22.08
N HIS A 28 -17.88 5.81 21.26
CA HIS A 28 -17.56 5.88 19.84
C HIS A 28 -16.91 7.22 19.51
N ASN A 29 -15.62 7.19 19.18
CA ASN A 29 -14.81 8.36 18.86
C ASN A 29 -14.43 8.45 17.36
N SER A 30 -15.09 7.66 16.50
CA SER A 30 -14.77 7.64 15.08
C SER A 30 -16.00 7.42 14.21
N TRP A 31 -16.11 8.22 13.15
CA TRP A 31 -17.21 8.19 12.19
C TRP A 31 -16.67 8.14 10.76
N TYR A 32 -17.50 7.68 9.83
CA TYR A 32 -17.25 7.74 8.40
C TYR A 32 -18.13 8.78 7.74
N ILE A 33 -17.55 9.45 6.75
CA ILE A 33 -18.26 10.26 5.78
C ILE A 33 -18.56 9.34 4.60
N VAL A 34 -19.84 9.11 4.34
CA VAL A 34 -20.30 8.13 3.37
C VAL A 34 -21.12 8.84 2.30
N LEU A 35 -20.72 8.64 1.05
CA LEU A 35 -21.50 9.03 -0.11
C LEU A 35 -22.32 7.85 -0.57
N SER A 36 -23.64 8.03 -0.63
CA SER A 36 -24.58 7.01 -1.09
C SER A 36 -25.35 7.50 -2.31
N ILE A 37 -25.72 6.57 -3.18
CA ILE A 37 -26.62 6.79 -4.31
C ILE A 37 -27.88 5.94 -4.11
N ALA A 38 -29.05 6.49 -4.45
CA ALA A 38 -30.30 5.71 -4.49
C ALA A 38 -30.61 5.34 -5.95
N PRO A 39 -30.04 4.24 -6.50
CA PRO A 39 -30.04 3.97 -7.94
C PRO A 39 -31.43 3.72 -8.53
N TYR A 40 -32.41 3.36 -7.70
CA TYR A 40 -33.78 3.06 -8.12
C TYR A 40 -34.73 4.25 -7.95
N GLN A 41 -34.28 5.33 -7.31
CA GLN A 41 -35.03 6.59 -7.24
C GLN A 41 -34.64 7.48 -8.40
N ARG A 42 -35.62 8.14 -9.02
CA ARG A 42 -35.40 9.03 -10.17
C ARG A 42 -35.80 10.45 -9.80
N GLU A 43 -34.86 11.36 -9.87
CA GLU A 43 -35.10 12.79 -9.80
C GLU A 43 -34.97 13.41 -11.18
N ASN A 44 -35.91 14.29 -11.52
CA ASN A 44 -35.90 15.03 -12.76
C ASN A 44 -34.64 15.92 -12.87
N PHE A 45 -33.99 15.91 -14.04
CA PHE A 45 -32.73 16.62 -14.28
C PHE A 45 -32.67 17.25 -15.67
N GLY A 46 -31.83 18.28 -15.80
CA GLY A 46 -31.65 19.07 -17.03
C GLY A 46 -32.63 20.23 -17.14
N THR A 47 -32.44 21.05 -18.17
CA THR A 47 -33.29 22.22 -18.43
C THR A 47 -34.49 21.81 -19.31
N PRO A 48 -35.74 21.97 -18.83
CA PRO A 48 -36.93 21.71 -19.65
C PRO A 48 -36.94 22.56 -20.92
N ASN A 49 -37.39 21.98 -22.04
CA ASN A 49 -37.58 22.75 -23.27
C ASN A 49 -38.84 23.63 -23.12
N PRO A 50 -38.74 24.97 -23.16
CA PRO A 50 -39.89 25.85 -22.97
C PRO A 50 -40.95 25.70 -24.07
N ASN A 51 -40.60 25.14 -25.22
CA ASN A 51 -41.52 24.90 -26.34
C ASN A 51 -42.22 23.53 -26.27
N GLU A 52 -41.90 22.69 -25.28
CA GLU A 52 -42.54 21.39 -25.10
C GLU A 52 -43.79 21.51 -24.22
N TYR A 53 -44.91 20.92 -24.65
CA TYR A 53 -46.16 20.91 -23.91
C TYR A 53 -46.74 19.49 -23.81
N PRO A 54 -46.97 18.95 -22.60
CA PRO A 54 -46.67 19.56 -21.30
C PRO A 54 -45.16 19.67 -21.05
N LEU A 55 -44.76 20.67 -20.24
CA LEU A 55 -43.37 20.87 -19.86
C LEU A 55 -42.81 19.61 -19.19
N ARG A 56 -41.69 19.07 -19.69
CA ARG A 56 -41.04 17.88 -19.16
C ARG A 56 -39.55 18.13 -18.93
N PHE A 57 -38.99 17.45 -17.94
CA PHE A 57 -37.54 17.39 -17.78
C PHE A 57 -36.96 16.38 -18.77
N PRO A 58 -35.87 16.72 -19.47
CA PRO A 58 -35.32 15.87 -20.52
C PRO A 58 -34.65 14.60 -19.97
N TYR A 59 -34.15 14.65 -18.74
CA TYR A 59 -33.38 13.57 -18.13
C TYR A 59 -33.85 13.25 -16.72
N THR A 60 -33.38 12.12 -16.22
CA THR A 60 -33.53 11.73 -14.82
C THR A 60 -32.19 11.26 -14.28
N GLN A 61 -31.90 11.54 -13.03
CA GLN A 61 -30.72 11.04 -12.32
C GLN A 61 -31.11 10.51 -10.94
N PRO A 62 -30.36 9.53 -10.41
CA PRO A 62 -30.54 9.11 -9.02
C PRO A 62 -30.01 10.18 -8.06
N PRO A 63 -30.66 10.37 -6.89
CA PRO A 63 -30.17 11.31 -5.89
C PRO A 63 -28.91 10.78 -5.22
N LEU A 64 -28.02 11.73 -4.89
CA LEU A 64 -26.81 11.51 -4.12
C LEU A 64 -27.00 12.08 -2.71
N GLN A 65 -26.60 11.29 -1.72
CA GLN A 65 -26.76 11.62 -0.31
C GLN A 65 -25.42 11.49 0.41
N LEU A 66 -25.05 12.53 1.16
CA LEU A 66 -23.91 12.52 2.05
C LEU A 66 -24.41 12.27 3.48
N ARG A 67 -23.86 11.24 4.14
CA ARG A 67 -24.19 10.86 5.51
C ARG A 67 -22.94 10.73 6.36
N ILE A 68 -23.07 11.02 7.66
CA ILE A 68 -22.05 10.70 8.66
C ILE A 68 -22.55 9.49 9.43
N LEU A 69 -21.82 8.38 9.36
CA LEU A 69 -22.19 7.13 9.99
C LEU A 69 -21.17 6.74 11.05
N ASN A 70 -21.61 6.08 12.11
CA ASN A 70 -20.68 5.44 13.05
C ASN A 70 -19.92 4.32 12.32
N LYS A 71 -18.64 4.07 12.67
CA LYS A 71 -17.88 2.96 12.07
C LYS A 71 -18.52 1.57 12.28
N GLN A 72 -19.42 1.42 13.25
CA GLN A 72 -20.15 0.19 13.55
C GLN A 72 -21.56 0.15 12.95
N ASP A 73 -21.96 1.16 12.19
CA ASP A 73 -23.29 1.25 11.61
C ASP A 73 -23.49 0.22 10.49
N GLU A 74 -24.59 -0.55 10.56
CA GLU A 74 -24.94 -1.54 9.54
C GLU A 74 -25.17 -0.91 8.16
N ALA A 75 -25.56 0.37 8.11
CA ALA A 75 -25.74 1.12 6.86
C ALA A 75 -24.47 1.20 6.01
N LEU A 76 -23.28 0.94 6.58
CA LEU A 76 -22.01 0.81 5.85
C LEU A 76 -21.96 -0.41 4.92
N GLN A 77 -22.85 -1.39 5.08
CA GLN A 77 -22.95 -2.55 4.19
C GLN A 77 -23.74 -2.26 2.91
N ASN A 78 -24.26 -1.03 2.74
CA ASN A 78 -24.99 -0.65 1.53
C ASN A 78 -24.06 -0.71 0.29
N PRO A 79 -24.36 -1.56 -0.71
CA PRO A 79 -23.52 -1.72 -1.90
C PRO A 79 -23.52 -0.49 -2.82
N PHE A 80 -24.45 0.44 -2.62
CA PHE A 80 -24.55 1.70 -3.34
C PHE A 80 -23.96 2.87 -2.54
N SER A 81 -22.98 2.57 -1.68
CA SER A 81 -22.31 3.58 -0.87
C SER A 81 -20.80 3.41 -0.91
N VAL A 82 -20.08 4.51 -0.75
CA VAL A 82 -18.62 4.56 -0.66
C VAL A 82 -18.22 5.47 0.50
N ILE A 83 -17.26 5.00 1.31
CA ILE A 83 -16.68 5.81 2.37
C ILE A 83 -15.67 6.76 1.73
N ILE A 84 -15.88 8.07 1.86
CA ILE A 84 -15.03 9.09 1.25
C ILE A 84 -14.15 9.83 2.25
N GLY A 85 -14.34 9.57 3.55
CA GLY A 85 -13.57 10.18 4.61
C GLY A 85 -13.87 9.58 5.97
N ALA A 86 -13.05 9.92 6.96
CA ALA A 86 -13.29 9.60 8.35
C ALA A 86 -13.16 10.84 9.23
N LEU A 87 -13.91 10.85 10.34
CA LEU A 87 -13.86 11.88 11.36
C LEU A 87 -13.39 11.27 12.67
N THR A 88 -12.56 12.01 13.39
CA THR A 88 -12.15 11.72 14.76
C THR A 88 -12.70 12.79 15.68
N LYS A 89 -13.10 12.38 16.88
CA LYS A 89 -13.50 13.31 17.92
C LYS A 89 -12.31 13.64 18.80
N GLU A 90 -11.98 14.92 18.89
CA GLU A 90 -10.94 15.41 19.79
C GLU A 90 -11.47 15.53 21.23
N LYS A 91 -10.55 15.62 22.20
CA LYS A 91 -10.86 15.67 23.64
C LYS A 91 -11.78 16.83 24.04
N LYS A 92 -11.99 17.84 23.18
CA LYS A 92 -12.77 19.06 23.43
C LYS A 92 -14.04 19.18 22.57
N GLN A 93 -14.76 18.08 22.34
CA GLN A 93 -16.02 18.04 21.56
C GLN A 93 -15.94 18.44 20.08
N ASP A 94 -14.80 18.94 19.60
CA ASP A 94 -14.60 19.23 18.18
C ASP A 94 -14.35 17.95 17.37
N PHE A 95 -14.91 17.91 16.16
CA PHE A 95 -14.64 16.87 15.17
C PHE A 95 -13.57 17.37 14.21
N SER A 96 -12.55 16.55 13.97
CA SER A 96 -11.55 16.80 12.93
C SER A 96 -11.58 15.70 11.87
N ILE A 97 -11.19 16.07 10.64
CA ILE A 97 -11.04 15.11 9.55
C ILE A 97 -9.80 14.27 9.82
N ASP A 98 -9.93 12.96 9.73
CA ASP A 98 -8.81 12.04 9.83
C ASP A 98 -7.96 12.15 8.55
N THR A 99 -6.84 12.85 8.65
CA THR A 99 -5.91 13.05 7.53
C THR A 99 -5.14 11.78 7.15
N HIS A 100 -5.16 10.75 7.99
CA HIS A 100 -4.50 9.46 7.71
C HIS A 100 -5.42 8.51 6.96
N TYR A 101 -6.74 8.77 6.94
CA TYR A 101 -7.68 7.93 6.23
C TYR A 101 -7.48 8.05 4.71
N ILE A 102 -7.31 6.90 4.06
CA ILE A 102 -7.24 6.80 2.61
C ILE A 102 -8.58 6.23 2.12
N PRO A 103 -9.38 7.00 1.36
CA PRO A 103 -10.63 6.49 0.82
C PRO A 103 -10.36 5.39 -0.21
N PRO A 104 -11.32 4.46 -0.43
CA PRO A 104 -11.24 3.44 -1.47
C PRO A 104 -10.92 4.07 -2.82
N ALA A 105 -9.85 3.60 -3.45
CA ALA A 105 -9.33 4.15 -4.69
C ALA A 105 -9.12 3.04 -5.73
N LEU A 106 -9.56 3.29 -6.96
CA LEU A 106 -9.43 2.32 -8.05
C LEU A 106 -8.03 2.30 -8.66
N SER A 107 -7.30 3.42 -8.64
CA SER A 107 -5.99 3.60 -9.25
C SER A 107 -4.99 4.26 -8.30
N MET A 108 -3.70 4.02 -8.55
CA MET A 108 -2.56 4.60 -7.82
C MET A 108 -2.41 6.13 -8.00
N ASP A 109 -3.21 6.75 -8.88
CA ASP A 109 -3.22 8.19 -9.13
C ASP A 109 -4.52 8.91 -8.76
N ALA A 110 -5.47 8.20 -8.13
CA ALA A 110 -6.82 8.68 -7.88
C ALA A 110 -6.88 10.01 -7.11
N TYR A 111 -5.91 10.30 -6.24
CA TYR A 111 -5.83 11.59 -5.53
C TYR A 111 -4.39 11.95 -5.12
N ILE A 112 -4.18 13.19 -4.66
CA ILE A 112 -2.85 13.80 -4.55
C ILE A 112 -1.90 13.07 -3.60
N SER A 113 -2.36 12.67 -2.41
CA SER A 113 -1.50 11.96 -1.44
C SER A 113 -1.12 10.58 -1.93
N LEU A 114 -2.01 9.90 -2.66
CA LEU A 114 -1.73 8.60 -3.26
C LEU A 114 -0.70 8.71 -4.39
N ARG A 115 -0.71 9.78 -5.17
CA ARG A 115 0.36 10.05 -6.16
C ARG A 115 1.74 10.17 -5.50
N ALA A 116 1.82 10.88 -4.37
CA ALA A 116 3.08 11.00 -3.62
C ALA A 116 3.54 9.64 -3.09
N TYR A 117 2.60 8.84 -2.55
CA TYR A 117 2.86 7.46 -2.13
C TYR A 117 3.39 6.60 -3.30
N THR A 118 2.73 6.63 -4.45
CA THR A 118 3.10 5.90 -5.66
C THR A 118 4.51 6.23 -6.13
N GLN A 119 4.89 7.51 -6.10
CA GLN A 119 6.27 7.92 -6.42
C GLN A 119 7.28 7.35 -5.44
N GLY A 120 6.99 7.36 -4.13
CA GLY A 120 7.84 6.74 -3.11
C GLY A 120 7.98 5.23 -3.30
N PHE A 121 6.87 4.55 -3.60
CA PHE A 121 6.82 3.12 -3.91
C PHE A 121 7.74 2.77 -5.09
N LEU A 122 7.62 3.47 -6.22
CA LEU A 122 8.47 3.23 -7.40
C LEU A 122 9.95 3.48 -7.10
N ARG A 123 10.26 4.56 -6.37
CA ARG A 123 11.65 4.86 -5.94
C ARG A 123 12.22 3.77 -5.05
N ASN A 124 11.43 3.20 -4.15
CA ASN A 124 11.85 2.09 -3.30
C ASN A 124 12.15 0.84 -4.15
N LEU A 125 11.28 0.49 -5.11
CA LEU A 125 11.52 -0.64 -6.03
C LEU A 125 12.80 -0.44 -6.86
N ASP A 126 13.04 0.77 -7.36
CA ASP A 126 14.27 1.08 -8.11
C ASP A 126 15.53 0.98 -7.23
N ALA A 127 15.44 1.43 -5.98
CA ALA A 127 16.54 1.32 -5.02
C ALA A 127 16.84 -0.15 -4.68
N ILE A 128 15.81 -0.95 -4.37
CA ILE A 128 15.91 -2.39 -4.13
C ILE A 128 16.54 -3.10 -5.32
N THR A 129 16.05 -2.82 -6.54
CA THR A 129 16.53 -3.42 -7.78
C THR A 129 18.02 -3.11 -8.00
N ARG A 130 18.43 -1.86 -7.82
CA ARG A 130 19.84 -1.46 -7.95
C ARG A 130 20.74 -2.10 -6.90
N ALA A 131 20.30 -2.10 -5.63
CA ALA A 131 21.06 -2.69 -4.54
C ALA A 131 21.26 -4.21 -4.74
N ALA A 132 20.19 -4.94 -5.12
CA ALA A 132 20.26 -6.37 -5.41
C ALA A 132 21.22 -6.70 -6.56
N LYS A 133 21.21 -5.91 -7.65
CA LYS A 133 22.17 -6.05 -8.75
C LYS A 133 23.62 -5.89 -8.28
N TYR A 134 23.88 -4.85 -7.49
CA TYR A 134 25.23 -4.56 -7.01
C TYR A 134 25.75 -5.65 -6.05
N ILE A 135 24.88 -6.15 -5.17
CA ILE A 135 25.16 -7.30 -4.30
C ILE A 135 25.55 -8.52 -5.13
N ILE A 136 24.74 -8.86 -6.14
CA ILE A 136 25.02 -10.00 -7.03
C ILE A 136 26.37 -9.83 -7.72
N THR A 137 26.63 -8.66 -8.33
CA THR A 137 27.92 -8.38 -8.99
C THR A 137 29.08 -8.58 -8.02
N LYS A 138 29.00 -8.02 -6.81
CA LYS A 138 30.05 -8.18 -5.78
C LYS A 138 30.31 -9.64 -5.45
N ILE A 139 29.26 -10.42 -5.17
CA ILE A 139 29.40 -11.84 -4.83
C ILE A 139 29.99 -12.63 -6.01
N THR A 140 29.58 -12.35 -7.25
CA THR A 140 30.12 -13.05 -8.44
C THR A 140 31.58 -12.73 -8.73
N THR A 141 32.07 -11.57 -8.29
CA THR A 141 33.49 -11.20 -8.44
C THR A 141 34.39 -11.75 -7.32
N GLN A 142 33.81 -12.30 -6.25
CA GLN A 142 34.59 -12.92 -5.18
C GLN A 142 35.11 -14.29 -5.62
N PRO A 143 36.39 -14.64 -5.35
CA PRO A 143 36.96 -15.91 -5.78
C PRO A 143 36.34 -17.11 -5.06
N HIS A 144 35.99 -16.97 -3.78
CA HIS A 144 35.42 -18.02 -2.94
C HIS A 144 34.29 -17.45 -2.04
N PRO A 145 33.08 -17.29 -2.58
CA PRO A 145 31.95 -16.81 -1.78
C PRO A 145 31.55 -17.86 -0.75
N ASN A 146 31.46 -17.44 0.52
CA ASN A 146 31.04 -18.31 1.62
C ASN A 146 29.53 -18.58 1.61
N THR A 147 29.06 -19.43 2.51
CA THR A 147 27.65 -19.84 2.60
C THR A 147 26.70 -18.64 2.77
N ILE A 148 27.05 -17.65 3.60
CA ILE A 148 26.27 -16.41 3.78
C ILE A 148 26.13 -15.67 2.45
N ALA A 149 27.23 -15.46 1.73
CA ALA A 149 27.23 -14.79 0.43
C ALA A 149 26.39 -15.57 -0.60
N GLN A 150 26.47 -16.91 -0.63
CA GLN A 150 25.66 -17.74 -1.54
C GLN A 150 24.16 -17.67 -1.23
N ASN A 151 23.78 -17.63 0.04
CA ASN A 151 22.39 -17.46 0.47
C ASN A 151 21.85 -16.07 0.09
N ILE A 152 22.64 -15.01 0.31
CA ILE A 152 22.29 -13.64 -0.11
C ILE A 152 22.17 -13.54 -1.63
N PHE A 153 23.08 -14.18 -2.37
CA PHE A 153 23.02 -14.24 -3.83
C PHE A 153 21.70 -14.85 -4.30
N THR A 154 21.30 -15.99 -3.73
CA THR A 154 20.07 -16.70 -4.08
C THR A 154 18.85 -15.83 -3.80
N LEU A 155 18.78 -15.21 -2.62
CA LEU A 155 17.70 -14.28 -2.26
C LEU A 155 17.60 -13.10 -3.24
N CYS A 156 18.72 -12.45 -3.55
CA CYS A 156 18.74 -11.32 -4.49
C CYS A 156 18.39 -11.75 -5.91
N GLN A 157 18.78 -12.97 -6.31
CA GLN A 157 18.48 -13.50 -7.62
C GLN A 157 16.97 -13.77 -7.79
N GLU A 158 16.33 -14.42 -6.81
CA GLU A 158 14.89 -14.67 -6.84
C GLU A 158 14.08 -13.37 -6.76
N LEU A 159 14.51 -12.42 -5.94
CA LEU A 159 13.97 -11.05 -5.90
C LEU A 159 14.00 -10.39 -7.28
N LEU A 160 15.16 -10.37 -7.93
CA LEU A 160 15.30 -9.72 -9.24
C LEU A 160 14.49 -10.43 -10.32
N LYS A 161 14.51 -11.77 -10.36
CA LYS A 161 13.69 -12.54 -11.30
C LYS A 161 12.22 -12.15 -11.16
N TYR A 162 11.70 -12.11 -9.94
CA TYR A 162 10.32 -11.71 -9.69
C TYR A 162 10.07 -10.25 -10.10
N LEU A 163 10.93 -9.31 -9.71
CA LEU A 163 10.78 -7.90 -10.06
C LEU A 163 10.79 -7.66 -11.57
N TYR A 164 11.55 -8.43 -12.35
CA TYR A 164 11.53 -8.32 -13.81
C TYR A 164 10.30 -8.98 -14.46
N THR A 165 9.72 -10.01 -13.85
CA THR A 165 8.42 -10.54 -14.28
C THR A 165 7.28 -9.59 -13.95
N CYS A 166 7.44 -8.81 -12.87
CA CYS A 166 6.48 -7.79 -12.50
C CYS A 166 6.75 -6.52 -13.28
N ASP A 167 5.95 -6.28 -14.30
CA ASP A 167 5.97 -5.01 -15.01
C ASP A 167 5.39 -3.88 -14.12
N PHE A 168 6.21 -3.35 -13.21
CA PHE A 168 5.92 -2.15 -12.43
C PHE A 168 6.33 -0.87 -13.19
N SER A 169 7.35 -0.98 -14.05
CA SER A 169 8.12 0.17 -14.55
C SER A 169 8.01 0.43 -16.05
N THR A 170 7.46 -0.48 -16.86
CA THR A 170 7.58 -0.36 -18.32
C THR A 170 6.42 0.42 -18.96
N SER A 171 5.51 1.00 -18.17
CA SER A 171 4.25 1.52 -18.67
C SER A 171 3.95 2.98 -18.29
N TYR A 172 3.56 3.76 -19.30
CA TYR A 172 2.82 5.03 -19.21
C TYR A 172 1.56 4.91 -18.32
N TYR A 173 1.16 3.67 -17.99
CA TYR A 173 -0.01 3.28 -17.20
C TYR A 173 0.32 2.85 -15.76
N SER A 174 1.56 2.98 -15.27
CA SER A 174 1.91 2.62 -13.88
C SER A 174 1.09 3.39 -12.84
N SER A 175 0.68 4.62 -13.16
CA SER A 175 -0.22 5.46 -12.36
C SER A 175 -1.68 4.96 -12.36
N LEU A 176 -2.07 4.23 -13.40
CA LEU A 176 -3.41 3.67 -13.61
C LEU A 176 -3.55 2.25 -13.04
N LEU A 177 -2.46 1.67 -12.51
CA LEU A 177 -2.51 0.35 -11.88
C LEU A 177 -3.50 0.35 -10.72
N SER A 178 -4.27 -0.73 -10.64
CA SER A 178 -5.19 -0.93 -9.53
C SER A 178 -4.44 -1.23 -8.24
N LEU A 179 -4.88 -0.64 -7.12
CA LEU A 179 -4.26 -0.86 -5.81
C LEU A 179 -4.33 -2.33 -5.39
N LEU A 180 -5.40 -3.03 -5.77
CA LEU A 180 -5.52 -4.47 -5.54
C LEU A 180 -4.43 -5.25 -6.28
N GLN A 181 -4.18 -4.90 -7.55
CA GLN A 181 -3.16 -5.56 -8.36
C GLN A 181 -1.76 -5.27 -7.79
N VAL A 182 -1.49 -4.02 -7.38
CA VAL A 182 -0.22 -3.66 -6.73
C VAL A 182 -0.04 -4.47 -5.45
N TYR A 183 -1.05 -4.52 -4.59
CA TYR A 183 -1.02 -5.30 -3.36
C TYR A 183 -0.76 -6.79 -3.63
N GLN A 184 -1.45 -7.38 -4.61
CA GLN A 184 -1.25 -8.77 -5.01
C GLN A 184 0.18 -9.05 -5.47
N LYS A 185 0.75 -8.18 -6.33
CA LYS A 185 2.14 -8.33 -6.79
C LYS A 185 3.14 -8.24 -5.63
N ILE A 186 2.95 -7.32 -4.68
CA ILE A 186 3.85 -7.25 -3.51
C ILE A 186 3.67 -8.45 -2.58
N LYS A 187 2.45 -8.98 -2.47
CA LYS A 187 2.16 -10.19 -1.68
C LYS A 187 2.82 -11.43 -2.30
N GLU A 188 2.78 -11.56 -3.61
CA GLU A 188 3.50 -12.59 -4.35
C GLU A 188 5.02 -12.45 -4.19
N LEU A 189 5.58 -11.22 -4.25
CA LEU A 189 6.99 -10.97 -3.96
C LEU A 189 7.37 -11.49 -2.57
N ALA A 190 6.56 -11.20 -1.55
CA ALA A 190 6.79 -11.69 -0.20
C ALA A 190 6.81 -13.23 -0.15
N GLY A 191 5.88 -13.87 -0.86
CA GLY A 191 5.84 -15.33 -1.01
C GLY A 191 7.08 -15.92 -1.70
N THR A 192 7.60 -15.27 -2.75
CA THR A 192 8.85 -15.67 -3.41
C THR A 192 10.04 -15.61 -2.45
N LEU A 193 10.16 -14.53 -1.68
CA LEU A 193 11.23 -14.38 -0.69
C LEU A 193 11.12 -15.40 0.46
N LEU A 194 9.91 -15.63 0.98
CA LEU A 194 9.66 -16.66 1.98
C LEU A 194 10.06 -18.04 1.47
N SER A 195 9.70 -18.36 0.22
CA SER A 195 10.06 -19.63 -0.41
C SER A 195 11.59 -19.78 -0.52
N SER A 196 12.29 -18.70 -0.89
CA SER A 196 13.75 -18.71 -0.93
C SER A 196 14.38 -18.89 0.44
N LEU A 197 13.83 -18.29 1.51
CA LEU A 197 14.31 -18.47 2.88
C LEU A 197 14.05 -19.88 3.41
N PHE A 198 12.90 -20.46 3.05
CA PHE A 198 12.53 -21.83 3.44
C PHE A 198 13.50 -22.88 2.89
N CYS A 199 14.07 -22.65 1.71
CA CYS A 199 15.05 -23.54 1.10
C CYS A 199 16.44 -23.50 1.77
N ILE A 200 16.71 -22.56 2.67
CA ILE A 200 17.99 -22.45 3.38
C ILE A 200 17.98 -23.41 4.58
N HIS A 201 19.07 -24.16 4.74
CA HIS A 201 19.23 -25.04 5.90
C HIS A 201 19.21 -24.23 7.21
N ASN A 202 18.53 -24.74 8.25
CA ASN A 202 18.25 -23.97 9.48
C ASN A 202 19.48 -23.32 10.12
N LYS A 203 20.62 -24.04 10.18
CA LYS A 203 21.87 -23.49 10.73
C LYS A 203 22.39 -22.29 9.95
N ASP A 204 22.33 -22.37 8.62
CA ASP A 204 22.81 -21.31 7.73
C ASP A 204 21.84 -20.12 7.72
N LYS A 205 20.54 -20.39 7.94
CA LYS A 205 19.51 -19.36 8.09
C LYS A 205 19.70 -18.55 9.37
N GLU A 206 19.99 -19.21 10.49
CA GLU A 206 20.32 -18.54 11.76
C GLU A 206 21.58 -17.66 11.62
N GLU A 207 22.62 -18.17 10.97
CA GLU A 207 23.85 -17.41 10.71
C GLU A 207 23.59 -16.20 9.79
N LEU A 208 22.78 -16.39 8.73
CA LEU A 208 22.36 -15.32 7.84
C LEU A 208 21.61 -14.21 8.58
N PHE A 209 20.70 -14.54 9.49
CA PHE A 209 19.96 -13.54 10.26
C PHE A 209 20.83 -12.81 11.27
N LYS A 210 21.80 -13.49 11.90
CA LYS A 210 22.83 -12.83 12.73
C LYS A 210 23.65 -11.83 11.90
N TYR A 211 24.04 -12.23 10.70
CA TYR A 211 24.75 -11.35 9.76
C TYR A 211 23.91 -10.12 9.38
N PHE A 212 22.61 -10.28 9.09
CA PHE A 212 21.73 -9.13 8.82
C PHE A 212 21.60 -8.20 10.02
N GLN A 213 21.47 -8.75 11.23
CA GLN A 213 21.39 -7.97 12.46
C GLN A 213 22.66 -7.15 12.69
N GLU A 214 23.84 -7.74 12.48
CA GLU A 214 25.13 -7.09 12.69
C GLU A 214 25.30 -5.83 11.82
N TRP A 215 24.88 -5.90 10.55
CA TRP A 215 25.07 -4.81 9.60
C TRP A 215 23.93 -3.79 9.59
N ASN A 216 22.70 -4.20 9.88
CA ASN A 216 21.52 -3.33 9.78
C ASN A 216 20.98 -2.89 11.16
N GLY A 217 21.50 -3.41 12.28
CA GLY A 217 21.13 -2.97 13.63
C GLY A 217 19.72 -3.33 14.10
N TYR A 218 18.93 -4.04 13.28
CA TYR A 218 17.58 -4.51 13.63
C TYR A 218 17.61 -5.93 14.21
N MET A 219 16.76 -6.20 15.21
CA MET A 219 16.64 -7.51 15.89
C MET A 219 16.40 -8.68 14.90
N PRO A 220 16.96 -9.89 15.17
CA PRO A 220 17.07 -11.03 14.25
C PRO A 220 15.79 -11.87 14.12
N PHE A 221 14.63 -11.22 14.13
CA PHE A 221 13.33 -11.87 13.92
C PHE A 221 12.47 -11.11 12.89
N SER A 222 12.98 -10.00 12.32
CA SER A 222 12.12 -9.08 11.57
C SER A 222 11.85 -9.51 10.13
N LEU A 223 12.82 -9.97 9.34
CA LEU A 223 12.56 -10.13 7.89
C LEU A 223 11.59 -11.27 7.57
N GLU A 224 11.86 -12.50 8.04
CA GLU A 224 10.98 -13.64 7.78
C GLU A 224 9.59 -13.41 8.39
N GLN A 225 9.51 -12.87 9.61
CA GLN A 225 8.24 -12.52 10.23
C GLN A 225 7.51 -11.40 9.47
N LEU A 226 8.19 -10.32 9.08
CA LEU A 226 7.61 -9.22 8.31
C LEU A 226 7.04 -9.69 6.97
N LEU A 227 7.78 -10.56 6.28
CA LEU A 227 7.32 -11.19 5.06
C LEU A 227 6.08 -12.06 5.31
N GLN A 228 6.08 -12.86 6.39
CA GLN A 228 4.96 -13.73 6.77
C GLN A 228 3.72 -12.93 7.19
N ASP A 229 3.89 -11.89 7.99
CA ASP A 229 2.83 -11.00 8.46
C ASP A 229 2.17 -10.29 7.27
N PHE A 230 2.97 -9.75 6.35
CA PHE A 230 2.44 -9.15 5.12
C PHE A 230 1.78 -10.17 4.19
N TYR A 231 2.38 -11.36 4.05
CA TYR A 231 1.83 -12.43 3.22
C TYR A 231 0.48 -12.94 3.75
N THR A 232 0.29 -12.96 5.07
CA THR A 232 -0.98 -13.38 5.69
C THR A 232 -1.99 -12.25 5.84
N GLN A 233 -1.55 -10.99 5.75
CA GLN A 233 -2.44 -9.82 5.73
C GLN A 233 -3.51 -9.96 4.64
N LYS A 234 -4.71 -9.47 4.94
CA LYS A 234 -5.83 -9.38 4.01
C LYS A 234 -5.90 -7.97 3.44
N TYR A 235 -6.24 -7.90 2.16
CA TYR A 235 -6.55 -6.62 1.51
C TYR A 235 -7.93 -6.15 1.96
N GLU A 236 -8.00 -4.91 2.45
CA GLU A 236 -9.24 -4.28 2.87
C GLU A 236 -9.43 -2.97 2.11
N HIS A 237 -10.31 -2.99 1.10
CA HIS A 237 -10.47 -1.85 0.20
C HIS A 237 -11.03 -0.59 0.89
N ASN A 238 -11.75 -0.75 2.00
CA ASN A 238 -12.25 0.35 2.82
C ASN A 238 -11.22 0.91 3.80
N HIS A 239 -10.11 0.20 3.97
CA HIS A 239 -9.01 0.50 4.88
C HIS A 239 -7.68 0.43 4.15
N LEU A 240 -7.60 1.13 3.00
CA LEU A 240 -6.42 1.10 2.14
C LEU A 240 -5.15 1.52 2.86
N GLN A 241 -5.24 2.41 3.85
CA GLN A 241 -4.08 2.81 4.66
C GLN A 241 -3.34 1.59 5.24
N ASN A 242 -4.05 0.58 5.75
CA ASN A 242 -3.43 -0.62 6.33
C ASN A 242 -2.64 -1.42 5.28
N SER A 243 -3.19 -1.53 4.06
CA SER A 243 -2.53 -2.23 2.96
C SER A 243 -1.33 -1.43 2.41
N MET A 244 -1.46 -0.10 2.33
CA MET A 244 -0.39 0.77 1.83
C MET A 244 0.75 0.88 2.84
N GLU A 245 0.46 0.98 4.14
CA GLU A 245 1.46 0.94 5.21
C GLU A 245 2.18 -0.41 5.23
N GLY A 246 1.46 -1.53 5.06
CA GLY A 246 2.08 -2.85 4.96
C GLY A 246 3.08 -2.95 3.80
N ILE A 247 2.69 -2.49 2.60
CA ILE A 247 3.59 -2.45 1.43
C ILE A 247 4.79 -1.54 1.71
N HIS A 248 4.55 -0.34 2.24
CA HIS A 248 5.59 0.63 2.54
C HIS A 248 6.62 0.06 3.51
N ASN A 249 6.16 -0.48 4.64
CA ASN A 249 7.00 -1.05 5.68
C ASN A 249 7.86 -2.19 5.14
N LEU A 250 7.26 -3.13 4.37
CA LEU A 250 7.99 -4.23 3.76
C LEU A 250 9.07 -3.76 2.80
N LEU A 251 8.72 -2.85 1.87
CA LEU A 251 9.68 -2.34 0.88
C LEU A 251 10.77 -1.50 1.52
N GLU A 252 10.45 -0.70 2.54
CA GLU A 252 11.45 0.10 3.25
C GLU A 252 12.46 -0.79 3.98
N HIS A 253 12.01 -1.84 4.68
CA HIS A 253 12.92 -2.78 5.34
C HIS A 253 13.83 -3.50 4.33
N LEU A 254 13.27 -3.98 3.22
CA LEU A 254 14.05 -4.59 2.13
C LEU A 254 15.06 -3.60 1.54
N LYS A 255 14.63 -2.37 1.24
CA LYS A 255 15.49 -1.30 0.73
C LYS A 255 16.65 -1.04 1.68
N ASN A 256 16.39 -0.85 2.97
CA ASN A 256 17.42 -0.53 3.96
C ASN A 256 18.42 -1.67 4.12
N LEU A 257 17.94 -2.92 4.20
CA LEU A 257 18.79 -4.10 4.27
C LEU A 257 19.70 -4.21 3.04
N LEU A 258 19.11 -4.23 1.85
CA LEU A 258 19.86 -4.42 0.61
C LEU A 258 20.80 -3.24 0.35
N THR A 259 20.39 -2.00 0.61
CA THR A 259 21.27 -0.84 0.42
C THR A 259 22.49 -0.93 1.34
N THR A 260 22.29 -1.29 2.61
CA THR A 260 23.39 -1.48 3.57
C THR A 260 24.34 -2.58 3.12
N LEU A 261 23.82 -3.75 2.77
CA LEU A 261 24.63 -4.87 2.27
C LEU A 261 25.36 -4.52 0.97
N SER A 262 24.74 -3.73 0.10
CA SER A 262 25.33 -3.29 -1.16
C SER A 262 26.55 -2.40 -0.93
N GLN A 263 26.63 -1.66 0.18
CA GLN A 263 27.78 -0.80 0.49
C GLN A 263 29.01 -1.56 1.01
N LEU A 264 28.83 -2.80 1.50
CA LEU A 264 29.91 -3.61 2.06
C LEU A 264 30.95 -3.99 1.01
N GLU A 265 32.23 -3.85 1.33
CA GLU A 265 33.32 -4.24 0.42
C GLU A 265 33.33 -5.76 0.18
N ASN A 266 33.15 -6.54 1.25
CA ASN A 266 33.08 -8.00 1.21
C ASN A 266 31.80 -8.52 1.85
N ILE A 267 30.85 -8.91 1.01
CA ILE A 267 29.61 -9.54 1.46
C ILE A 267 29.91 -10.93 2.03
N GLY A 268 29.35 -11.24 3.18
CA GLY A 268 29.52 -12.51 3.89
C GLY A 268 30.59 -12.48 4.99
N LYS A 269 31.32 -11.38 5.19
CA LYS A 269 32.27 -11.24 6.30
C LYS A 269 31.62 -10.52 7.49
N HIS A 270 31.68 -11.14 8.67
CA HIS A 270 31.28 -10.49 9.92
C HIS A 270 32.16 -9.27 10.22
N ARG A 271 31.58 -8.22 10.82
CA ARG A 271 32.22 -6.96 11.19
C ARG A 271 33.36 -7.17 12.19
N GLU A 272 33.19 -8.09 13.15
CA GLU A 272 34.23 -8.44 14.12
C GLU A 272 35.52 -8.92 13.44
N SER A 273 35.39 -9.71 12.37
CA SER A 273 36.52 -10.21 11.59
C SER A 273 37.30 -9.10 10.87
N ILE A 274 36.65 -7.98 10.56
CA ILE A 274 37.27 -6.81 9.90
C ILE A 274 38.11 -6.02 10.90
N VAL A 275 37.60 -5.79 12.11
CA VAL A 275 38.31 -5.06 13.17
C VAL A 275 39.56 -5.80 13.62
N ILE A 276 39.51 -7.14 13.69
CA ILE A 276 40.67 -7.97 14.07
C ILE A 276 41.77 -7.92 13.00
N SER A 277 41.42 -7.77 11.72
CA SER A 277 42.41 -7.60 10.65
C SER A 277 43.08 -6.23 10.66
N GLU A 278 42.39 -5.17 11.07
CA GLU A 278 42.97 -3.82 11.19
C GLU A 278 43.87 -3.67 12.44
N ALA A 279 43.51 -4.31 13.55
CA ALA A 279 44.31 -4.27 14.80
C ALA A 279 45.62 -5.07 14.75
N LYS A 280 45.88 -5.81 13.66
CA LYS A 280 47.13 -6.58 13.45
C LYS A 280 48.17 -5.83 12.61
N TYR A 281 47.93 -4.56 12.31
CA TYR A 281 48.88 -3.66 11.65
C TYR A 281 49.27 -2.49 12.55
#